data_AF-A0A9P5NQQ7-F1
#
_entry.id   AF-A0A9P5NQQ7-F1
#
_cell.length_a   1.000
_cell.length_b   1.000
_cell.length_c   1.000
_cell.angle_alpha   90.00
_cell.angle_beta   90.00
_cell.angle_gamma   90.00
#
_symmetry.space_group_name_H-M   'P 1'
#
loop_
_entity.id
_entity.type
_entity.pdbx_description
1 polymer ?
#
loop_
_entity_poly.entity_id
_entity_poly.type
_entity_poly.pdbx_seq_one_letter_code
_entity_poly.pdbx_strand_id
1 'polypeptide(L)'
;MPQQTPPLDHSQGRAFISDGDIYYSPNCSRSVTVPNRNPSYPFAVGATSLRRHQTPEWWTNAFGFLSFTPTWCYLEDVLIVILHILREKFFLRLKPYFLPPPPSLLGFDQVFFSAHGARYRIGRARDWFIVWIGLLSFYIACIEGEPDPLQVPDWFNFLASEKEVDHILPELEFEKAREAYIASKPWEPFFAAQKIINDRMLANETPQDREARLSRERKNPTVSAEVFVWDWSIEEDMCLVRTRVHKKECEDNLAFYRGSQAHYDSFQNEWDLCEYF
;
A
#
# COMPACT_ATOMS: atom_id res chain seq x y z
N MET A 1 12.86 -1.03 39.27
CA MET A 1 12.63 0.38 39.63
C MET A 1 12.09 1.09 38.40
N PRO A 2 10.98 1.84 38.48
CA PRO A 2 10.46 2.56 37.32
C PRO A 2 11.41 3.71 36.97
N GLN A 3 11.92 3.72 35.73
CA GLN A 3 12.70 4.85 35.22
C GLN A 3 11.77 6.06 35.10
N GLN A 4 12.00 7.08 35.92
CA GLN A 4 11.34 8.37 35.76
C GLN A 4 11.87 9.01 34.47
N THR A 5 10.94 9.38 33.58
CA THR A 5 11.25 10.13 32.36
C THR A 5 11.95 11.43 32.74
N PRO A 6 13.09 11.79 32.11
CA PRO A 6 13.76 13.04 32.41
C PRO A 6 12.82 14.23 32.16
N PRO A 7 12.88 15.28 33.00
CA PRO A 7 12.07 16.48 32.81
C PRO A 7 12.41 17.14 31.46
N LEU A 8 11.39 17.47 30.68
CA LEU A 8 11.54 18.19 29.41
C LEU A 8 12.22 19.54 29.67
N ASP A 9 13.39 19.76 29.06
CA ASP A 9 14.10 21.04 29.12
C ASP A 9 13.42 22.04 28.18
N HIS A 10 12.68 22.99 28.75
CA HIS A 10 11.99 24.05 28.02
C HIS A 10 12.88 25.27 27.75
N SER A 11 14.15 25.28 28.16
CA SER A 11 15.03 26.47 28.07
C SER A 11 15.33 26.91 26.63
N GLN A 12 15.21 25.99 25.67
CA GLN A 12 15.45 26.24 24.23
C GLN A 12 14.15 26.36 23.42
N GLY A 13 12.99 26.17 24.06
CA GLY A 13 11.69 26.23 23.41
C GLY A 13 11.18 27.66 23.28
N ARG A 14 10.39 27.93 22.23
CA ARG A 14 9.72 29.22 22.05
C ARG A 14 8.26 29.04 21.69
N ALA A 15 7.41 29.76 22.41
CA ALA A 15 6.00 29.98 22.05
C ALA A 15 5.84 31.36 21.40
N PHE A 16 5.04 31.48 20.34
CA PHE A 16 4.70 32.75 19.73
C PHE A 16 3.31 32.71 19.10
N ILE A 17 2.70 33.88 18.88
CA ILE A 17 1.35 34.03 18.32
C ILE A 17 1.48 34.53 16.88
N SER A 18 0.75 33.90 15.95
CA SER A 18 0.61 34.35 14.57
C SER A 18 -0.84 34.16 14.12
N ASP A 19 -1.45 35.18 13.52
CA ASP A 19 -2.83 35.15 13.01
C ASP A 19 -3.91 34.65 14.00
N GLY A 20 -3.68 34.83 15.31
CA GLY A 20 -4.60 34.40 16.38
C GLY A 20 -4.31 33.02 16.95
N ASP A 21 -3.40 32.25 16.35
CA ASP A 21 -3.01 30.91 16.80
C ASP A 21 -1.68 30.92 17.57
N ILE A 22 -1.55 30.02 18.55
CA ILE A 22 -0.34 29.84 19.37
C ILE A 22 0.50 28.70 18.81
N TYR A 23 1.74 28.99 18.44
CA TYR A 23 2.71 28.01 17.97
C TYR A 23 3.79 27.79 19.04
N TYR A 24 4.18 26.54 19.26
CA TYR A 24 5.26 26.17 20.18
C TYR A 24 6.25 25.22 19.49
N SER A 25 7.54 25.56 19.54
CA SER A 25 8.61 24.64 19.15
C SER A 25 9.46 24.32 20.37
N PRO A 26 9.56 23.03 20.78
CA PRO A 26 10.41 22.64 21.91
C PRO A 26 11.91 22.69 21.56
N ASN A 27 12.27 22.64 20.28
CA ASN A 27 13.66 22.48 19.82
C ASN A 27 14.20 23.72 19.07
N CYS A 28 13.51 24.85 19.11
CA CYS A 28 13.89 26.02 18.33
C CYS A 28 13.48 27.34 18.99
N SER A 29 14.45 28.25 19.13
CA SER A 29 14.25 29.63 19.63
C SER A 29 14.14 30.68 18.51
N ARG A 30 14.32 30.26 17.24
CA ARG A 30 14.30 31.16 16.07
C ARG A 30 12.89 31.72 15.85
N SER A 31 12.81 32.99 15.46
CA SER A 31 11.56 33.56 14.95
C SER A 31 11.32 33.00 13.55
N VAL A 32 10.21 32.29 13.38
CA VAL A 32 9.83 31.71 12.09
C VAL A 32 8.57 32.41 11.59
N THR A 33 8.58 32.81 10.32
CA THR A 33 7.38 33.35 9.66
C THR A 33 6.45 32.19 9.34
N VAL A 34 5.24 32.19 9.92
CA VAL A 34 4.22 31.20 9.60
C VAL A 34 3.67 31.49 8.20
N PRO A 35 3.72 30.54 7.25
CA PRO A 35 3.17 30.75 5.92
C PRO A 35 1.64 30.87 6.00
N ASN A 36 1.09 31.95 5.44
CA ASN A 36 -0.36 32.08 5.24
C ASN A 36 -0.78 31.11 4.13
N ARG A 37 -1.16 29.87 4.50
CA ARG A 37 -1.63 28.84 3.58
C ARG A 37 -3.04 28.40 3.97
N ASN A 38 -3.91 28.37 2.97
CA ASN A 38 -5.19 27.67 3.08
C ASN A 38 -4.88 26.16 3.08
N PRO A 39 -5.20 25.39 4.13
CA PRO A 39 -4.88 23.97 4.22
C PRO A 39 -5.82 23.18 3.29
N SER A 40 -5.62 23.32 1.98
CA SER A 40 -6.30 22.47 1.01
C SER A 40 -5.83 21.05 1.23
N TYR A 41 -6.78 20.12 1.31
CA TYR A 41 -6.52 18.70 1.48
C TYR A 41 -5.49 18.21 0.44
N PRO A 42 -4.35 17.64 0.85
CA PRO A 42 -3.25 17.32 -0.06
C PRO A 42 -3.54 16.12 -0.97
N PHE A 43 -4.52 15.29 -0.62
CA PHE A 43 -4.92 14.11 -1.38
C PHE A 43 -5.98 14.46 -2.44
N ALA A 44 -5.65 15.41 -3.32
CA ALA A 44 -6.42 15.61 -4.53
C ALA A 44 -6.21 14.42 -5.49
N VAL A 45 -7.32 13.83 -5.94
CA VAL A 45 -7.33 12.73 -6.91
C VAL A 45 -6.48 13.07 -8.14
N GLY A 46 -5.53 12.20 -8.49
CA GLY A 46 -4.66 12.34 -9.67
C GLY A 46 -3.34 13.09 -9.45
N ALA A 47 -2.96 13.41 -8.21
CA ALA A 47 -1.68 14.06 -7.91
C ALA A 47 -0.95 13.48 -6.68
N THR A 48 -1.30 12.25 -6.31
CA THR A 48 -0.79 11.53 -5.14
C THR A 48 0.53 10.82 -5.49
N SER A 49 1.64 11.29 -4.93
CA SER A 49 2.96 10.65 -5.06
C SER A 49 3.62 10.52 -3.69
N LEU A 50 4.37 9.46 -3.43
CA LEU A 50 5.02 9.28 -2.13
C LEU A 50 5.92 10.48 -1.78
N ARG A 51 6.66 11.03 -2.75
CA ARG A 51 7.48 12.24 -2.55
C ARG A 51 6.69 13.43 -2.02
N ARG A 52 5.46 13.65 -2.49
CA ARG A 52 4.59 14.72 -1.97
C ARG A 52 4.21 14.46 -0.51
N HIS A 53 4.01 13.19 -0.14
CA HIS A 53 3.77 12.78 1.26
C HIS A 53 5.04 12.73 2.12
N GLN A 54 6.22 12.95 1.55
CA GLN A 54 7.49 13.02 2.29
C GLN A 54 8.07 14.43 2.32
N THR A 55 7.42 15.39 1.64
CA THR A 55 7.84 16.78 1.68
C THR A 55 7.47 17.36 3.04
N PRO A 56 8.44 17.89 3.82
CA PRO A 56 8.15 18.45 5.13
C PRO A 56 7.20 19.64 4.99
N GLU A 57 6.02 19.52 5.58
CA GLU A 57 5.02 20.59 5.66
C GLU A 57 4.82 21.00 7.13
N TRP A 58 4.30 22.20 7.31
CA TRP A 58 3.93 22.67 8.65
C TRP A 58 2.85 21.77 9.24
N TRP A 59 2.99 21.44 10.53
CA TRP A 59 2.00 20.61 11.21
C TRP A 59 0.63 21.30 11.20
N THR A 60 -0.37 20.58 10.69
CA THR A 60 -1.79 20.93 10.75
C THR A 60 -2.58 19.63 10.87
N ASN A 61 -3.87 19.69 11.20
CA ASN A 61 -4.72 18.50 11.25
C ASN A 61 -4.73 17.73 9.90
N ALA A 62 -4.73 18.45 8.77
CA ALA A 62 -4.71 17.85 7.43
C ALA A 62 -3.37 17.17 7.07
N PHE A 63 -2.26 17.56 7.71
CA PHE A 63 -0.90 17.09 7.40
C PHE A 63 -0.26 16.32 8.57
N GLY A 64 -0.99 16.07 9.66
CA GLY A 64 -0.46 15.43 10.87
C GLY A 64 0.07 14.01 10.65
N PHE A 65 -0.31 13.36 9.55
CA PHE A 65 0.19 12.04 9.18
C PHE A 65 1.64 12.07 8.66
N LEU A 66 2.16 13.22 8.18
CA LEU A 66 3.50 13.33 7.59
C LEU A 66 4.63 13.05 8.59
N SER A 67 4.43 13.31 9.88
CA SER A 67 5.41 12.94 10.91
C SER A 67 5.59 11.42 11.05
N PHE A 68 4.65 10.65 10.50
CA PHE A 68 4.63 9.20 10.52
C PHE A 68 4.84 8.60 9.12
N THR A 69 5.08 9.41 8.09
CA THR A 69 5.37 8.90 6.74
C THR A 69 6.84 8.50 6.65
N PRO A 70 7.14 7.21 6.47
CA PRO A 70 8.53 6.74 6.41
C PRO A 70 9.24 7.22 5.14
N THR A 71 10.50 7.64 5.26
CA THR A 71 11.34 8.11 4.15
C THR A 71 11.97 6.92 3.41
N TRP A 72 11.18 6.22 2.60
CA TRP A 72 11.59 4.96 1.96
C TRP A 72 12.78 5.09 1.01
N CYS A 73 12.89 6.16 0.22
CA CYS A 73 14.06 6.35 -0.64
C CYS A 73 15.36 6.46 0.17
N TYR A 74 15.33 7.21 1.27
CA TYR A 74 16.49 7.32 2.16
C TYR A 74 16.82 5.98 2.84
N LEU A 75 15.80 5.24 3.28
CA LEU A 75 16.00 3.92 3.86
C LEU A 75 16.63 2.95 2.86
N GLU A 76 16.18 2.97 1.59
CA GLU A 76 16.77 2.17 0.51
C GLU A 76 18.25 2.50 0.31
N ASP A 77 18.57 3.79 0.16
CA ASP A 77 19.95 4.25 -0.02
C ASP A 77 20.84 3.80 1.15
N VAL A 78 20.36 3.96 2.39
CA VAL A 78 21.09 3.54 3.60
C VAL A 78 21.32 2.03 3.62
N LEU A 79 20.30 1.22 3.33
CA LEU A 79 20.41 -0.24 3.31
C LEU A 79 21.39 -0.71 2.24
N ILE A 80 21.32 -0.16 1.03
CA ILE A 80 22.23 -0.47 -0.08
C ILE A 80 23.67 -0.13 0.32
N VAL A 81 23.91 1.08 0.83
CA VAL A 81 25.25 1.53 1.22
C VAL A 81 25.82 0.69 2.35
N ILE A 82 25.05 0.43 3.41
CA ILE A 82 25.50 -0.40 4.54
C ILE A 82 25.88 -1.79 4.05
N LEU A 83 25.01 -2.47 3.28
CA LEU A 83 25.28 -3.81 2.77
C LEU A 83 26.50 -3.85 1.84
N HIS A 84 26.69 -2.82 1.01
CA HIS A 84 27.87 -2.70 0.18
C HIS A 84 29.15 -2.57 1.02
N ILE A 85 29.16 -1.68 2.01
CA ILE A 85 30.31 -1.48 2.91
C ILE A 85 30.63 -2.77 3.70
N LEU A 86 29.61 -3.43 4.24
CA LEU A 86 29.79 -4.68 4.99
C LEU A 86 30.35 -5.79 4.08
N ARG A 87 29.81 -5.93 2.87
CA ARG A 87 30.29 -6.89 1.89
C ARG A 87 31.75 -6.67 1.52
N GLU A 88 32.14 -5.43 1.19
CA GLU A 88 33.53 -5.10 0.84
C GLU A 88 34.48 -5.38 2.01
N LYS A 89 34.10 -4.96 3.23
CA LYS A 89 34.94 -5.09 4.42
C LYS A 89 35.09 -6.54 4.89
N PHE A 90 34.06 -7.37 4.70
CA PHE A 90 34.01 -8.75 5.19
C PHE A 90 33.88 -9.77 4.05
N PHE A 91 34.41 -9.48 2.86
CA PHE A 91 34.23 -10.28 1.65
C PHE A 91 34.65 -11.76 1.78
N LEU A 92 35.60 -12.08 2.67
CA LEU A 92 36.02 -13.46 2.95
C LEU A 92 34.98 -14.27 3.74
N ARG A 93 34.15 -13.57 4.54
CA ARG A 93 33.08 -14.18 5.36
C ARG A 93 31.74 -14.14 4.64
N LEU A 94 31.47 -13.06 3.91
CA LEU A 94 30.23 -12.85 3.17
C LEU A 94 30.41 -13.35 1.73
N LYS A 95 29.87 -14.53 1.43
CA LYS A 95 29.86 -15.07 0.05
C LYS A 95 29.18 -14.09 -0.91
N PRO A 96 29.62 -14.01 -2.19
CA PRO A 96 28.99 -13.15 -3.18
C PRO A 96 27.59 -13.67 -3.52
N TYR A 97 26.57 -13.11 -2.87
CA TYR A 97 25.19 -13.25 -3.28
C TYR A 97 24.80 -12.08 -4.18
N PHE A 98 23.90 -12.34 -5.12
CA PHE A 98 23.23 -11.25 -5.82
C PHE A 98 22.44 -10.45 -4.79
N LEU A 99 22.70 -9.14 -4.72
CA LEU A 99 21.85 -8.25 -3.95
C LEU A 99 20.44 -8.32 -4.55
N PRO A 100 19.39 -8.32 -3.72
CA PRO A 100 18.04 -8.19 -4.22
C PRO A 100 17.93 -6.90 -5.05
N PRO A 101 17.00 -6.82 -6.02
CA PRO A 101 16.70 -5.57 -6.70
C PRO A 101 16.34 -4.47 -5.68
N PRO A 102 16.68 -3.19 -5.92
CA PRO A 102 16.24 -2.10 -5.07
C PRO A 102 14.69 -2.03 -5.00
N PRO A 103 14.08 -1.75 -3.83
CA PRO A 103 12.64 -1.57 -3.70
C PRO A 103 12.05 -0.54 -4.68
N SER A 104 12.83 0.48 -5.06
CA SER A 104 12.44 1.52 -6.02
C SER A 104 12.12 0.98 -7.41
N LEU A 105 12.67 -0.19 -7.79
CA LEU A 105 12.29 -0.87 -9.03
C LEU A 105 10.82 -1.33 -9.04
N LEU A 106 10.18 -1.43 -7.88
CA LEU A 106 8.74 -1.71 -7.76
C LEU A 106 7.89 -0.45 -8.02
N GLY A 107 8.53 0.72 -8.11
CA GLY A 107 7.92 1.98 -8.55
C GLY A 107 7.04 2.64 -7.49
N PHE A 108 7.33 2.43 -6.20
CA PHE A 108 6.57 3.05 -5.10
C PHE A 108 6.73 4.58 -5.04
N ASP A 109 7.76 5.12 -5.67
CA ASP A 109 8.09 6.54 -5.74
C ASP A 109 7.41 7.28 -6.90
N GLN A 110 6.70 6.54 -7.76
CA GLN A 110 5.98 7.08 -8.91
C GLN A 110 4.75 7.92 -8.48
N VAL A 111 4.25 8.72 -9.43
CA VAL A 111 2.97 9.42 -9.26
C VAL A 111 1.86 8.44 -9.62
N PHE A 112 0.86 8.32 -8.74
CA PHE A 112 -0.27 7.44 -8.95
C PHE A 112 -1.54 8.23 -9.19
N PHE A 113 -2.27 7.84 -10.23
CA PHE A 113 -3.58 8.40 -10.52
C PHE A 113 -4.68 7.72 -9.70
N SER A 114 -4.51 6.45 -9.31
CA SER A 114 -5.45 5.71 -8.46
C SER A 114 -4.91 5.37 -7.07
N ALA A 115 -5.79 5.42 -6.08
CA ALA A 115 -5.46 5.06 -4.69
C ALA A 115 -5.10 3.57 -4.57
N HIS A 116 -5.79 2.69 -5.30
CA HIS A 116 -5.51 1.26 -5.33
C HIS A 116 -4.12 0.97 -5.92
N GLY A 117 -3.79 1.57 -7.07
CA GLY A 117 -2.47 1.43 -7.68
C GLY A 117 -1.33 1.90 -6.77
N ALA A 118 -1.54 3.00 -6.04
CA ALA A 118 -0.62 3.46 -5.02
C ALA A 118 -0.44 2.44 -3.89
N ARG A 119 -1.54 1.95 -3.30
CA ARG A 119 -1.51 0.96 -2.20
C ARG A 119 -0.80 -0.32 -2.61
N TYR A 120 -1.10 -0.85 -3.79
CA TYR A 120 -0.47 -2.07 -4.32
C TYR A 120 1.04 -1.91 -4.46
N ARG A 121 1.50 -0.82 -5.09
CA ARG A 121 2.94 -0.55 -5.33
C ARG A 121 3.68 -0.30 -4.01
N ILE A 122 3.07 0.44 -3.09
CA ILE A 122 3.61 0.69 -1.75
C ILE A 122 3.69 -0.62 -0.96
N GLY A 123 2.63 -1.44 -0.95
CA GLY A 123 2.62 -2.74 -0.27
C GLY A 123 3.74 -3.65 -0.76
N ARG A 124 3.89 -3.79 -2.09
CA ARG A 124 4.98 -4.59 -2.66
C ARG A 124 6.37 -4.07 -2.31
N ALA A 125 6.55 -2.74 -2.32
CA ALA A 125 7.83 -2.15 -1.94
C ALA A 125 8.16 -2.34 -0.46
N ARG A 126 7.16 -2.22 0.44
CA ARG A 126 7.32 -2.55 1.87
C ARG A 126 7.86 -3.96 2.05
N ASP A 127 7.24 -4.93 1.39
CA ASP A 127 7.63 -6.33 1.52
C ASP A 127 9.07 -6.54 1.00
N TRP A 128 9.48 -5.77 0.00
CA TRP A 128 10.85 -5.77 -0.48
C TRP A 128 11.85 -5.14 0.52
N PHE A 129 11.46 -4.08 1.24
CA PHE A 129 12.28 -3.56 2.34
C PHE A 129 12.54 -4.62 3.42
N ILE A 130 11.57 -5.50 3.70
CA ILE A 130 11.74 -6.61 4.65
C ILE A 130 12.86 -7.56 4.17
N VAL A 131 12.92 -7.87 2.87
CA VAL A 131 14.01 -8.69 2.29
C VAL A 131 15.38 -8.04 2.51
N TRP A 132 15.49 -6.72 2.28
CA TRP A 132 16.73 -5.98 2.48
C TRP A 132 17.16 -5.93 3.96
N ILE A 133 16.22 -5.72 4.89
CA ILE A 133 16.48 -5.73 6.33
C ILE A 133 16.87 -7.14 6.80
N GLY A 134 16.23 -8.18 6.27
CA GLY A 134 16.58 -9.57 6.53
C GLY A 134 18.01 -9.90 6.08
N LEU A 135 18.39 -9.44 4.89
CA LEU A 135 19.76 -9.60 4.37
C LEU A 135 20.79 -8.87 5.26
N LEU A 136 20.49 -7.65 5.70
CA LEU A 136 21.35 -6.91 6.63
C LEU A 136 21.52 -7.65 7.95
N SER A 137 20.42 -8.18 8.51
CA SER A 137 20.44 -8.97 9.74
C SER A 137 21.29 -10.23 9.58
N PHE A 138 21.17 -10.91 8.44
CA PHE A 138 22.01 -12.06 8.10
C PHE A 138 23.50 -11.69 8.00
N TYR A 139 23.83 -10.56 7.36
CA TYR A 139 25.22 -10.09 7.28
C TYR A 139 25.80 -9.78 8.65
N ILE A 140 25.03 -9.11 9.52
CA ILE A 140 25.43 -8.84 10.90
C ILE A 140 25.75 -10.16 11.62
N ALA A 141 24.87 -11.15 11.54
CA ALA A 141 25.09 -12.46 12.16
C ALA A 141 26.36 -13.17 11.64
N CYS A 142 26.59 -13.19 10.32
CA CYS A 142 27.81 -13.75 9.74
C CYS A 142 29.09 -13.01 10.16
N ILE A 143 29.01 -11.71 10.42
CA ILE A 143 30.14 -10.90 10.87
C ILE A 143 30.44 -11.15 12.34
N GLU A 144 29.39 -11.22 13.19
CA GLU A 144 29.48 -11.37 14.64
C GLU A 144 30.02 -12.74 15.08
N GLY A 145 29.91 -13.77 14.23
CA GLY A 145 30.82 -14.92 14.29
C GLY A 145 30.29 -16.22 14.91
N GLU A 146 28.99 -16.50 14.85
CA GLU A 146 28.45 -17.87 14.94
C GLU A 146 27.23 -17.98 13.98
N PRO A 147 27.11 -18.97 13.06
CA PRO A 147 27.70 -20.31 13.05
C PRO A 147 28.44 -20.69 11.73
N ASP A 148 28.95 -21.92 11.67
CA ASP A 148 29.38 -22.60 10.44
C ASP A 148 28.32 -22.39 9.33
N PRO A 149 28.69 -21.96 8.11
CA PRO A 149 27.75 -21.76 7.00
C PRO A 149 26.99 -23.04 6.56
N LEU A 150 27.38 -24.22 7.06
CA LEU A 150 26.65 -25.48 6.91
C LEU A 150 25.78 -25.83 8.13
N GLN A 151 25.95 -25.13 9.25
CA GLN A 151 25.20 -25.37 10.48
C GLN A 151 23.99 -24.43 10.52
N VAL A 152 22.83 -25.04 10.57
CA VAL A 152 21.55 -24.35 10.70
C VAL A 152 21.59 -23.54 12.02
N PRO A 153 21.37 -22.22 11.99
CA PRO A 153 21.43 -21.39 13.20
C PRO A 153 20.49 -21.89 14.30
N ASP A 154 20.90 -21.76 15.56
CA ASP A 154 20.14 -22.25 16.70
C ASP A 154 18.76 -21.61 16.81
N TRP A 155 18.59 -20.37 16.37
CA TRP A 155 17.27 -19.73 16.28
C TRP A 155 16.34 -20.44 15.28
N PHE A 156 16.87 -20.97 14.18
CA PHE A 156 16.09 -21.71 13.19
C PHE A 156 15.72 -23.09 13.70
N ASN A 157 16.67 -23.78 14.36
CA ASN A 157 16.38 -25.07 15.01
C ASN A 157 15.39 -24.88 16.16
N PHE A 158 15.51 -23.80 16.93
CA PHE A 158 14.57 -23.38 17.96
C PHE A 158 13.19 -23.12 17.34
N LEU A 159 13.07 -22.29 16.31
CA LEU A 159 11.78 -22.08 15.62
C LEU A 159 11.20 -23.36 14.98
N ALA A 160 12.05 -24.26 14.51
CA ALA A 160 11.64 -25.55 13.94
C ALA A 160 11.28 -26.60 15.01
N SER A 161 11.80 -26.46 16.24
CA SER A 161 11.53 -27.33 17.39
C SER A 161 10.40 -26.82 18.27
N GLU A 162 10.18 -25.50 18.31
CA GLU A 162 9.07 -24.88 18.98
C GLU A 162 7.80 -25.26 18.24
N LYS A 163 6.96 -26.05 18.91
CA LYS A 163 5.56 -26.28 18.48
C LYS A 163 4.71 -25.00 18.58
N GLU A 164 5.28 -23.88 19.03
CA GLU A 164 4.65 -22.58 19.25
C GLU A 164 4.70 -21.64 18.03
N VAL A 165 4.67 -22.20 16.81
CA VAL A 165 4.09 -21.48 15.65
C VAL A 165 2.59 -21.17 15.88
N ASP A 166 2.01 -21.68 16.98
CA ASP A 166 0.67 -21.35 17.47
C ASP A 166 0.44 -19.84 17.76
N HIS A 167 1.47 -19.01 17.91
CA HIS A 167 1.28 -17.55 18.00
C HIS A 167 1.28 -16.81 16.65
N ILE A 168 1.63 -17.52 15.57
CA ILE A 168 1.43 -17.09 14.17
C ILE A 168 0.02 -17.52 13.68
N LEU A 169 -0.72 -18.30 14.49
CA LEU A 169 -2.11 -18.69 14.20
C LEU A 169 -3.04 -17.51 13.88
N PRO A 170 -2.97 -16.30 14.48
CA PRO A 170 -3.91 -15.24 14.13
C PRO A 170 -3.78 -14.78 12.66
N GLU A 171 -2.54 -14.68 12.14
CA GLU A 171 -2.30 -14.23 10.76
C GLU A 171 -2.51 -15.37 9.76
N LEU A 172 -2.20 -16.61 10.13
CA LEU A 172 -2.50 -17.79 9.32
C LEU A 172 -4.00 -18.12 9.31
N GLU A 173 -4.71 -17.93 10.42
CA GLU A 173 -6.17 -18.04 10.51
C GLU A 173 -6.84 -16.91 9.76
N PHE A 174 -6.30 -15.69 9.82
CA PHE A 174 -6.76 -14.57 9.01
C PHE A 174 -6.60 -14.85 7.52
N GLU A 175 -5.43 -15.30 7.07
CA GLU A 175 -5.22 -15.63 5.65
C GLU A 175 -6.09 -16.81 5.22
N LYS A 176 -6.21 -17.86 6.04
CA LYS A 176 -7.15 -18.98 5.77
C LYS A 176 -8.60 -18.51 5.71
N ALA A 177 -9.02 -17.63 6.60
CA ALA A 177 -10.35 -17.04 6.59
C ALA A 177 -10.56 -16.17 5.34
N ARG A 178 -9.50 -15.50 4.88
CA ARG A 178 -9.50 -14.64 3.69
C ARG A 178 -9.63 -15.47 2.43
N GLU A 179 -8.83 -16.53 2.33
CA GLU A 179 -8.91 -17.53 1.28
C GLU A 179 -10.27 -18.22 1.27
N ALA A 180 -10.80 -18.60 2.44
CA ALA A 180 -12.13 -19.21 2.55
C ALA A 180 -13.25 -18.24 2.12
N TYR A 181 -13.13 -16.96 2.49
CA TYR A 181 -14.05 -15.92 2.05
C TYR A 181 -13.98 -15.72 0.54
N ILE A 182 -12.78 -15.59 -0.05
CA ILE A 182 -12.59 -15.50 -1.50
C ILE A 182 -13.15 -16.76 -2.19
N ALA A 183 -12.89 -17.95 -1.65
CA ALA A 183 -13.37 -19.22 -2.18
C ALA A 183 -14.90 -19.33 -2.12
N SER A 184 -15.55 -18.62 -1.20
CA SER A 184 -17.02 -18.49 -1.17
C SER A 184 -17.58 -17.61 -2.30
N LYS A 185 -16.70 -16.90 -3.02
CA LYS A 185 -17.01 -16.01 -4.15
C LYS A 185 -18.12 -15.00 -3.83
N PRO A 186 -17.84 -14.03 -2.94
CA PRO A 186 -18.82 -13.10 -2.40
C PRO A 186 -19.50 -12.21 -3.47
N TRP A 187 -18.93 -12.10 -4.66
CA TRP A 187 -19.50 -11.37 -5.80
C TRP A 187 -20.54 -12.17 -6.60
N GLU A 188 -20.59 -13.50 -6.49
CA GLU A 188 -21.56 -14.33 -7.25
C GLU A 188 -23.03 -13.96 -6.93
N PRO A 189 -23.44 -13.75 -5.67
CA PRO A 189 -24.80 -13.28 -5.36
C PRO A 189 -25.14 -11.94 -6.02
N PHE A 190 -24.17 -11.02 -6.11
CA PHE A 190 -24.35 -9.74 -6.79
C PHE A 190 -24.58 -9.96 -8.30
N PHE A 191 -23.73 -10.75 -8.96
CA PHE A 191 -23.91 -11.03 -10.40
C PHE A 191 -25.17 -11.85 -10.71
N ALA A 192 -25.61 -12.72 -9.79
CA ALA A 192 -26.89 -13.41 -9.92
C ALA A 192 -28.07 -12.44 -9.85
N ALA A 193 -28.05 -11.49 -8.90
CA ALA A 193 -29.06 -10.43 -8.81
C ALA A 193 -29.04 -9.52 -10.06
N GLN A 194 -27.83 -9.17 -10.52
CA GLN A 194 -27.63 -8.39 -11.74
C GLN A 194 -28.20 -9.09 -12.97
N LYS A 195 -27.98 -10.40 -13.09
CA LYS A 195 -28.53 -11.20 -14.19
C LYS A 195 -30.06 -11.16 -14.21
N ILE A 196 -30.72 -11.23 -13.05
CA ILE A 196 -32.18 -11.10 -12.95
C ILE A 196 -32.64 -9.73 -13.45
N ILE A 197 -31.89 -8.66 -13.14
CA ILE A 197 -32.18 -7.31 -13.64
C ILE A 197 -32.00 -7.27 -15.16
N ASN A 198 -30.91 -7.84 -15.67
CA ASN A 198 -30.62 -7.86 -17.10
C ASN A 198 -31.65 -8.68 -17.89
N ASP A 199 -32.15 -9.79 -17.36
CA ASP A 199 -33.22 -10.59 -17.96
C ASP A 199 -34.53 -9.78 -18.07
N ARG A 200 -34.82 -8.92 -17.08
CA ARG A 200 -35.96 -7.98 -17.13
C ARG A 200 -35.76 -6.86 -18.14
N MET A 201 -34.54 -6.36 -18.28
CA MET A 201 -34.20 -5.38 -19.31
C MET A 201 -34.32 -5.99 -20.70
N LEU A 202 -33.85 -7.23 -20.88
CA LEU A 202 -33.95 -7.98 -22.14
C LEU A 202 -35.41 -8.18 -22.56
N ALA A 203 -36.31 -8.47 -21.61
CA ALA A 203 -37.75 -8.63 -21.90
C ALA A 203 -38.43 -7.34 -22.39
N ASN A 204 -37.93 -6.17 -22.01
CA ASN A 204 -38.49 -4.86 -22.37
C ASN A 204 -37.60 -4.09 -23.36
N GLU A 205 -36.63 -4.78 -23.99
CA GLU A 205 -35.62 -4.17 -24.83
C GLU A 205 -36.22 -3.62 -26.14
N THR A 206 -35.96 -2.34 -26.43
CA THR A 206 -36.34 -1.76 -27.72
C THR A 206 -35.34 -2.13 -28.82
N PRO A 207 -35.69 -2.05 -30.11
CA PRO A 207 -34.74 -2.30 -31.20
C PRO A 207 -33.49 -1.41 -31.15
N GLN A 208 -33.63 -0.16 -30.68
CA GLN A 208 -32.52 0.78 -30.52
C GLN A 208 -31.60 0.36 -29.37
N ASP A 209 -32.17 -0.02 -28.23
CA ASP A 209 -31.40 -0.50 -27.07
C ASP A 209 -30.63 -1.78 -27.41
N ARG A 210 -31.26 -2.68 -28.17
CA ARG A 210 -30.63 -3.91 -28.66
C ARG A 210 -29.42 -3.62 -29.54
N GLU A 211 -29.54 -2.69 -30.49
CA GLU A 211 -28.42 -2.31 -31.35
C GLU A 211 -27.27 -1.70 -30.54
N ALA A 212 -27.59 -0.82 -29.58
CA ALA A 212 -26.61 -0.23 -28.69
C ALA A 212 -25.88 -1.29 -27.83
N ARG A 213 -26.62 -2.23 -27.23
CA ARG A 213 -26.07 -3.33 -26.44
C ARG A 213 -25.19 -4.25 -27.28
N LEU A 214 -25.65 -4.69 -28.45
CA LEU A 214 -24.87 -5.52 -29.36
C LEU A 214 -23.60 -4.82 -29.85
N SER A 215 -23.64 -3.49 -30.02
CA SER A 215 -22.46 -2.69 -30.33
C SER A 215 -21.44 -2.73 -29.18
N ARG A 216 -21.90 -2.59 -27.93
CA ARG A 216 -21.05 -2.73 -26.74
C ARG A 216 -20.46 -4.13 -26.58
N GLU A 217 -21.23 -5.19 -26.83
CA GLU A 217 -20.76 -6.58 -26.75
C GLU A 217 -19.68 -6.91 -27.78
N ARG A 218 -19.72 -6.26 -28.96
CA ARG A 218 -18.66 -6.42 -29.97
C ARG A 218 -17.36 -5.74 -29.57
N LYS A 219 -17.46 -4.58 -28.91
CA LYS A 219 -16.31 -3.81 -28.45
C LYS A 219 -16.64 -3.11 -27.15
N ASN A 220 -16.22 -3.73 -26.05
CA ASN A 220 -16.51 -3.21 -24.72
C ASN A 220 -15.90 -1.80 -24.56
N PRO A 221 -16.72 -0.79 -24.21
CA PRO A 221 -16.26 0.57 -24.01
C PRO A 221 -15.36 0.70 -22.78
N THR A 222 -14.23 1.39 -22.92
CA THR A 222 -13.27 1.61 -21.82
C THR A 222 -13.34 3.02 -21.22
N VAL A 223 -14.03 3.95 -21.88
CA VAL A 223 -14.09 5.37 -21.48
C VAL A 223 -15.50 5.80 -21.06
N SER A 224 -16.53 5.31 -21.74
CA SER A 224 -17.93 5.67 -21.46
C SER A 224 -18.61 4.73 -20.47
N ALA A 225 -18.02 3.57 -20.18
CA ALA A 225 -18.53 2.66 -19.16
C ALA A 225 -18.18 3.15 -17.75
N GLU A 226 -19.07 2.88 -16.80
CA GLU A 226 -18.71 3.00 -15.40
C GLU A 226 -17.80 1.83 -15.01
N VAL A 227 -16.86 2.07 -14.09
CA VAL A 227 -15.91 1.04 -13.65
C VAL A 227 -16.00 0.95 -12.13
N PHE A 228 -16.08 -0.28 -11.64
CA PHE A 228 -16.12 -0.62 -10.23
C PHE A 228 -15.00 -1.60 -9.91
N VAL A 229 -14.37 -1.42 -8.75
CA VAL A 229 -13.34 -2.32 -8.24
C VAL A 229 -13.86 -2.97 -6.96
N TRP A 230 -13.71 -4.28 -6.86
CA TRP A 230 -13.91 -5.05 -5.64
C TRP A 230 -12.56 -5.15 -4.93
N ASP A 231 -12.45 -4.49 -3.77
CA ASP A 231 -11.24 -4.49 -2.95
C ASP A 231 -11.62 -4.68 -1.47
N TRP A 232 -10.65 -5.06 -0.64
CA TRP A 232 -10.87 -5.24 0.78
C TRP A 232 -11.30 -3.94 1.44
N SER A 233 -12.34 -4.02 2.25
CA SER A 233 -12.79 -2.90 3.06
C SER A 233 -11.71 -2.47 4.04
N ILE A 234 -11.64 -1.16 4.29
CA ILE A 234 -10.78 -0.56 5.32
C ILE A 234 -11.55 -0.34 6.63
N GLU A 235 -12.88 -0.42 6.60
CA GLU A 235 -13.76 -0.12 7.74
C GLU A 235 -14.36 -1.39 8.33
N GLU A 236 -14.62 -2.38 7.49
CA GLU A 236 -15.20 -3.67 7.86
C GLU A 236 -14.15 -4.76 7.64
N ASP A 237 -13.92 -5.56 8.67
CA ASP A 237 -12.97 -6.66 8.56
C ASP A 237 -13.51 -7.75 7.62
N MET A 238 -12.63 -8.28 6.78
CA MET A 238 -12.87 -9.51 6.01
C MET A 238 -14.02 -9.45 4.99
N CYS A 239 -14.29 -8.29 4.39
CA CYS A 239 -15.22 -8.18 3.27
C CYS A 239 -14.63 -7.45 2.06
N LEU A 240 -15.01 -7.91 0.87
CA LEU A 240 -14.77 -7.18 -0.37
C LEU A 240 -15.92 -6.21 -0.62
N VAL A 241 -15.56 -4.95 -0.91
CA VAL A 241 -16.52 -3.87 -1.17
C VAL A 241 -16.37 -3.40 -2.61
N ARG A 242 -17.51 -3.31 -3.31
CA ARG A 242 -17.61 -2.78 -4.66
C ARG A 242 -17.59 -1.25 -4.62
N THR A 243 -16.48 -0.65 -5.04
CA THR A 243 -16.30 0.81 -5.04
C THR A 243 -16.26 1.35 -6.45
N ARG A 244 -17.00 2.44 -6.70
CA ARG A 244 -16.99 3.14 -7.99
C ARG A 244 -15.65 3.83 -8.20
N VAL A 245 -15.01 3.53 -9.33
CA VAL A 245 -13.76 4.18 -9.76
C VAL A 245 -14.08 5.56 -10.32
N HIS A 246 -13.23 6.53 -9.99
CA HIS A 246 -13.35 7.88 -10.53
C HIS A 246 -13.05 7.87 -12.04
N LYS A 247 -13.80 8.66 -12.84
CA LYS A 247 -13.74 8.62 -14.31
C LYS A 247 -12.34 8.75 -14.91
N LYS A 248 -11.46 9.53 -14.27
CA LYS A 248 -10.06 9.73 -14.72
C LYS A 248 -9.17 8.50 -14.51
N GLU A 249 -9.58 7.58 -13.65
CA GLU A 249 -8.81 6.40 -13.25
C GLU A 249 -9.32 5.12 -13.94
N CYS A 250 -10.44 5.20 -14.68
CA CYS A 250 -11.05 4.04 -15.32
C CYS A 250 -10.09 3.33 -16.28
N GLU A 251 -9.38 4.09 -17.12
CA GLU A 251 -8.46 3.53 -18.12
C GLU A 251 -7.27 2.81 -17.46
N ASP A 252 -6.69 3.41 -16.42
CA ASP A 252 -5.59 2.80 -15.67
C ASP A 252 -6.02 1.52 -14.95
N ASN A 253 -7.21 1.52 -14.35
CA ASN A 253 -7.74 0.31 -13.70
C ASN A 253 -8.03 -0.78 -14.74
N LEU A 254 -8.63 -0.44 -15.89
CA LEU A 254 -8.87 -1.40 -16.96
C LEU A 254 -7.58 -1.93 -17.61
N ALA A 255 -6.50 -1.13 -17.61
CA ALA A 255 -5.19 -1.59 -18.06
C ALA A 255 -4.50 -2.48 -17.02
N PHE A 256 -4.78 -2.28 -15.74
CA PHE A 256 -4.23 -3.05 -14.63
C PHE A 256 -4.85 -4.45 -14.53
N TYR A 257 -6.18 -4.53 -14.47
CA TYR A 257 -6.90 -5.80 -14.37
C TYR A 257 -7.02 -6.47 -15.74
N ARG A 258 -6.55 -7.71 -15.85
CA ARG A 258 -6.46 -8.40 -17.14
C ARG A 258 -7.60 -9.39 -17.30
N GLY A 259 -8.22 -9.40 -18.49
CA GLY A 259 -9.04 -10.51 -18.99
C GLY A 259 -9.99 -11.12 -17.95
N SER A 260 -9.59 -12.24 -17.35
CA SER A 260 -10.36 -12.97 -16.32
C SER A 260 -10.69 -12.15 -15.06
N GLN A 261 -9.93 -11.10 -14.77
CA GLN A 261 -10.12 -10.20 -13.63
C GLN A 261 -11.09 -9.05 -13.92
N ALA A 262 -11.66 -9.00 -15.12
CA ALA A 262 -12.56 -7.95 -15.56
C ALA A 262 -13.85 -8.54 -16.15
N HIS A 263 -14.98 -8.22 -15.54
CA HIS A 263 -16.30 -8.61 -16.00
C HIS A 263 -17.05 -7.40 -16.55
N TYR A 264 -17.50 -7.46 -17.80
CA TYR A 264 -18.25 -6.37 -18.43
C TYR A 264 -19.74 -6.72 -18.55
N ASP A 265 -20.61 -5.80 -18.12
CA ASP A 265 -22.06 -5.87 -18.31
C ASP A 265 -22.50 -4.91 -19.42
N SER A 266 -22.94 -5.47 -20.56
CA SER A 266 -23.38 -4.70 -21.73
C SER A 266 -24.73 -3.99 -21.53
N PHE A 267 -25.58 -4.50 -20.62
CA PHE A 267 -26.90 -3.93 -20.33
C PHE A 267 -26.77 -2.63 -19.56
N GLN A 268 -26.00 -2.64 -18.47
CA GLN A 268 -25.79 -1.45 -17.64
C GLN A 268 -24.59 -0.61 -18.06
N ASN A 269 -23.76 -1.10 -18.99
CA ASN A 269 -22.54 -0.42 -19.46
C ASN A 269 -21.57 -0.17 -18.30
N GLU A 270 -21.31 -1.25 -17.54
CA GLU A 270 -20.46 -1.25 -16.35
C GLU A 270 -19.37 -2.32 -16.45
N TRP A 271 -18.20 -2.00 -15.90
CA TRP A 271 -17.13 -2.94 -15.62
C TRP A 271 -17.06 -3.22 -14.12
N ASP A 272 -16.97 -4.48 -13.78
CA ASP A 272 -16.57 -4.96 -12.47
C ASP A 272 -15.15 -5.54 -12.58
N LEU A 273 -14.26 -5.07 -11.72
CA LEU A 273 -12.85 -5.47 -11.67
C LEU A 273 -12.55 -6.08 -10.31
N CYS A 274 -11.87 -7.21 -10.29
CA CYS A 274 -11.46 -7.86 -9.05
C CYS A 274 -10.24 -8.73 -9.29
N GLU A 275 -9.31 -8.74 -8.34
CA GLU A 275 -8.13 -9.60 -8.42
C GLU A 275 -8.50 -11.09 -8.39
N TYR A 276 -9.64 -11.42 -7.77
CA TYR A 276 -10.02 -12.77 -7.34
C TYR A 276 -11.11 -13.46 -8.17
N PHE A 277 -11.57 -12.84 -9.27
CA PHE A 277 -12.58 -13.44 -10.15
C PHE A 277 -12.16 -14.79 -10.76
#